data_AF-A0A6F9DIR5-F1
#
_entry.id   AF-A0A6F9DIR5-F1
#
_cell.length_a   1.000
_cell.length_b   1.000
_cell.length_c   1.000
_cell.angle_alpha   90.00
_cell.angle_beta   90.00
_cell.angle_gamma   90.00
#
_symmetry.space_group_name_H-M   'P 1'
#
loop_
_entity.id
_entity.type
_entity.pdbx_description
1 polymer ?
#
loop_
_entity_poly.entity_id
_entity_poly.type
_entity_poly.pdbx_seq_one_letter_code
_entity_poly.pdbx_strand_id
1 'polypeptide(L)'
;MEGSYLLDGTYKKRDMAIEKCARIAFGCNYKAFAIQNGGLCSTSCDAIDDYSKYGASNSCKADGKGGVNANNVYEITKAAKVRLKNLGCWKDTIHRAIPTMEKLHKVLDGKYWTRKEAIAKCVQAAYSCGYNVIALQNGGWCAASKTAGLTYKKYGKCNTCKAGGKGGPWANQVYKIVVVKEKINK
;
A
#
# COMPACT_ATOMS: atom_id res chain seq x y z
N MET A 1 -14.07 -1.35 0.37
CA MET A 1 -13.57 -0.35 -0.60
C MET A 1 -14.77 0.24 -1.29
N GLU A 2 -15.57 -0.60 -1.96
CA GLU A 2 -17.01 -0.41 -2.05
C GLU A 2 -17.60 -0.01 -0.68
N GLY A 3 -18.55 0.93 -0.66
CA GLY A 3 -19.08 1.55 0.56
C GLY A 3 -18.26 2.74 1.09
N SER A 4 -17.19 3.16 0.41
CA SER A 4 -16.58 4.47 0.68
C SER A 4 -17.53 5.61 0.28
N TYR A 5 -17.40 6.78 0.93
CA TYR A 5 -18.30 7.91 0.70
C TYR A 5 -18.40 8.36 -0.77
N LEU A 6 -17.32 8.18 -1.54
CA LEU A 6 -17.27 8.56 -2.95
C LEU A 6 -17.89 7.49 -3.87
N LEU A 7 -18.07 6.26 -3.37
CA LEU A 7 -18.72 5.15 -4.06
C LEU A 7 -20.17 5.03 -3.58
N ASP A 8 -20.90 6.11 -3.78
CA ASP A 8 -22.30 6.26 -3.44
C ASP A 8 -23.24 5.51 -4.40
N GLY A 9 -24.48 5.30 -3.93
CA GLY A 9 -25.54 4.63 -4.68
C GLY A 9 -25.24 3.18 -5.07
N THR A 10 -26.13 2.59 -5.86
CA THR A 10 -25.94 1.24 -6.39
C THR A 10 -24.86 1.26 -7.47
N TYR A 11 -23.87 0.37 -7.37
CA TYR A 11 -22.74 0.36 -8.30
C TYR A 11 -23.16 0.28 -9.78
N LYS A 12 -24.27 -0.38 -10.12
CA LYS A 12 -24.78 -0.53 -11.49
C LYS A 12 -25.26 0.77 -12.15
N LYS A 13 -25.66 1.75 -11.34
CA LYS A 13 -26.19 3.05 -11.81
C LYS A 13 -25.25 4.20 -11.48
N ARG A 14 -24.01 3.89 -11.05
CA ARG A 14 -23.06 4.89 -10.59
C ARG A 14 -22.48 5.64 -11.78
N ASP A 15 -22.78 6.93 -11.85
CA ASP A 15 -22.09 7.84 -12.76
C ASP A 15 -20.63 7.99 -12.38
N MET A 16 -19.77 8.12 -13.39
CA MET A 16 -18.32 8.24 -13.23
C MET A 16 -17.71 7.10 -12.38
N ALA A 17 -18.23 5.88 -12.53
CA ALA A 17 -17.78 4.73 -11.72
C ALA A 17 -16.27 4.48 -11.81
N ILE A 18 -15.68 4.66 -13.00
CA ILE A 18 -14.24 4.49 -13.24
C ILE A 18 -13.46 5.57 -12.48
N GLU A 19 -13.81 6.84 -12.65
CA GLU A 19 -13.12 7.97 -12.04
C GLU A 19 -13.25 7.98 -10.52
N LYS A 20 -14.44 7.67 -10.00
CA LYS A 20 -14.68 7.56 -8.55
C LYS A 20 -13.85 6.42 -7.95
N CYS A 21 -13.80 5.26 -8.61
CA CYS A 21 -12.95 4.15 -8.17
C CYS A 21 -11.47 4.51 -8.25
N ALA A 22 -11.03 5.14 -9.33
CA ALA A 22 -9.65 5.62 -9.50
C ALA A 22 -9.25 6.59 -8.38
N ARG A 23 -10.14 7.54 -8.01
CA ARG A 23 -9.88 8.50 -6.94
C ARG A 23 -9.74 7.83 -5.57
N ILE A 24 -10.59 6.86 -5.26
CA ILE A 24 -10.47 6.10 -4.01
C ILE A 24 -9.21 5.24 -4.02
N ALA A 25 -8.94 4.53 -5.11
CA ALA A 25 -7.74 3.71 -5.26
C ALA A 25 -6.47 4.54 -5.11
N PHE A 26 -6.41 5.70 -5.79
CA PHE A 26 -5.31 6.66 -5.67
C PHE A 26 -5.20 7.24 -4.25
N GLY A 27 -6.31 7.64 -3.63
CA GLY A 27 -6.32 8.19 -2.26
C GLY A 27 -5.95 7.16 -1.19
N CYS A 28 -6.25 5.89 -1.45
CA CYS A 28 -5.79 4.75 -0.66
C CYS A 28 -4.43 4.20 -1.15
N ASN A 29 -3.78 4.88 -2.09
CA ASN A 29 -2.43 4.61 -2.59
C ASN A 29 -2.24 3.23 -3.27
N TYR A 30 -3.31 2.60 -3.75
CA TYR A 30 -3.24 1.39 -4.54
C TYR A 30 -2.64 1.65 -5.93
N LYS A 31 -2.02 0.63 -6.53
CA LYS A 31 -1.38 0.72 -7.86
C LYS A 31 -2.27 0.30 -9.02
N ALA A 32 -3.35 -0.42 -8.74
CA ALA A 32 -4.35 -0.78 -9.73
C ALA A 32 -5.73 -0.71 -9.11
N PHE A 33 -6.76 -0.67 -9.93
CA PHE A 33 -8.13 -0.93 -9.51
C PHE A 33 -8.91 -1.63 -10.62
N ALA A 34 -10.01 -2.25 -10.26
CA ALA A 34 -10.86 -2.95 -11.19
C ALA A 34 -12.31 -2.52 -11.06
N ILE A 35 -13.00 -2.49 -12.19
CA ILE A 35 -14.45 -2.34 -12.28
C ILE A 35 -15.05 -3.65 -12.79
N GLN A 36 -16.02 -4.18 -12.03
CA GLN A 36 -16.79 -5.37 -12.38
C GLN A 36 -18.27 -5.01 -12.55
N ASN A 37 -18.97 -5.76 -13.41
CA ASN A 37 -20.43 -5.77 -13.51
C ASN A 37 -21.11 -4.39 -13.55
N GLY A 38 -20.57 -3.46 -14.34
CA GLY A 38 -21.20 -2.16 -14.60
C GLY A 38 -20.88 -1.08 -13.57
N GLY A 39 -19.96 -1.29 -12.63
CA GLY A 39 -19.49 -0.22 -11.73
C GLY A 39 -19.00 -0.66 -10.35
N LEU A 40 -18.98 -1.96 -10.04
CA LEU A 40 -18.49 -2.48 -8.76
C LEU A 40 -16.98 -2.26 -8.68
N CYS A 41 -16.55 -1.46 -7.71
CA CYS A 41 -15.15 -1.07 -7.56
C CYS A 41 -14.41 -2.04 -6.64
N SER A 42 -13.23 -2.48 -7.07
CA SER A 42 -12.36 -3.34 -6.25
C SER A 42 -10.88 -3.00 -6.44
N THR A 43 -10.09 -3.14 -5.38
CA THR A 43 -8.63 -3.25 -5.44
C THR A 43 -8.09 -3.94 -4.19
N SER A 44 -6.79 -4.19 -4.17
CA SER A 44 -6.01 -4.83 -3.13
C SER A 44 -4.56 -4.33 -3.21
N CYS A 45 -3.76 -4.64 -2.19
CA CYS A 45 -2.33 -4.32 -2.17
C CYS A 45 -1.60 -4.85 -3.42
N ASP A 46 -1.91 -6.10 -3.78
CA ASP A 46 -1.26 -6.83 -4.87
C ASP A 46 -2.08 -6.78 -6.17
N ALA A 47 -3.04 -5.86 -6.29
CA ALA A 47 -3.92 -5.80 -7.44
C ALA A 47 -3.15 -5.67 -8.76
N ILE A 48 -2.06 -4.90 -8.78
CA ILE A 48 -1.22 -4.76 -9.98
C ILE A 48 -0.43 -6.03 -10.31
N ASP A 49 -0.18 -6.86 -9.31
CA ASP A 49 0.67 -8.04 -9.41
C ASP A 49 -0.13 -9.31 -9.71
N ASP A 50 -1.42 -9.36 -9.32
CA ASP A 50 -2.24 -10.57 -9.33
C ASP A 50 -3.54 -10.46 -10.15
N TYR A 51 -3.82 -9.31 -10.80
CA TYR A 51 -5.05 -9.14 -11.58
C TYR A 51 -5.23 -10.18 -12.69
N SER A 52 -4.12 -10.71 -13.22
CA SER A 52 -4.11 -11.69 -14.31
C SER A 52 -4.15 -13.14 -13.83
N LYS A 53 -4.34 -13.40 -12.52
CA LYS A 53 -4.34 -14.74 -11.91
C LYS A 53 -5.25 -15.75 -12.61
N TYR A 54 -6.39 -15.31 -13.15
CA TYR A 54 -7.37 -16.17 -13.82
C TYR A 54 -7.36 -16.03 -15.35
N GLY A 55 -6.38 -15.34 -15.92
CA GLY A 55 -6.27 -15.08 -17.35
C GLY A 55 -7.18 -13.95 -17.85
N ALA A 56 -7.05 -13.67 -19.15
CA ALA A 56 -7.87 -12.66 -19.84
C ALA A 56 -9.30 -13.16 -20.07
N SER A 57 -10.28 -12.26 -20.00
CA SER A 57 -11.69 -12.56 -20.26
C SER A 57 -12.19 -11.80 -21.49
N ASN A 58 -13.00 -12.47 -22.30
CA ASN A 58 -13.71 -11.87 -23.43
C ASN A 58 -15.14 -11.40 -23.05
N SER A 59 -15.49 -11.46 -21.76
CA SER A 59 -16.83 -11.10 -21.27
C SER A 59 -16.93 -9.67 -20.75
N CYS A 60 -15.86 -8.87 -20.87
CA CYS A 60 -15.90 -7.44 -20.59
C CYS A 60 -16.80 -6.73 -21.61
N LYS A 61 -17.61 -5.78 -21.13
CA LYS A 61 -18.33 -4.86 -22.00
C LYS A 61 -17.37 -3.79 -22.54
N ALA A 62 -17.75 -3.17 -23.66
CA ALA A 62 -16.97 -2.09 -24.28
C ALA A 62 -16.96 -0.78 -23.48
N ASP A 63 -17.78 -0.67 -22.43
CA ASP A 63 -17.92 0.52 -21.59
C ASP A 63 -16.81 0.68 -20.52
N GLY A 64 -15.87 -0.28 -20.46
CA GLY A 64 -14.79 -0.29 -19.48
C GLY A 64 -15.25 -0.64 -18.06
N LYS A 65 -16.48 -1.11 -17.85
CA LYS A 65 -17.04 -1.41 -16.52
C LYS A 65 -17.13 -2.91 -16.23
N GLY A 66 -16.36 -3.71 -16.96
CA GLY A 66 -16.31 -5.16 -16.81
C GLY A 66 -17.57 -5.85 -17.30
N GLY A 67 -17.64 -7.15 -17.00
CA GLY A 67 -18.81 -8.00 -17.17
C GLY A 67 -19.24 -8.59 -15.83
N VAL A 68 -20.25 -9.46 -15.84
CA VAL A 68 -20.76 -10.10 -14.60
C VAL A 68 -19.65 -10.84 -13.85
N ASN A 69 -18.77 -11.54 -14.57
CA ASN A 69 -17.62 -12.27 -14.04
C ASN A 69 -16.30 -11.85 -14.72
N ALA A 70 -16.22 -10.60 -15.18
CA ALA A 70 -15.06 -10.08 -15.90
C ALA A 70 -14.73 -8.67 -15.41
N ASN A 71 -13.44 -8.41 -15.24
CA ASN A 71 -12.95 -7.17 -14.65
C ASN A 71 -12.23 -6.37 -15.74
N ASN A 72 -12.64 -5.11 -15.93
CA ASN A 72 -11.71 -4.15 -16.52
C ASN A 72 -10.77 -3.68 -15.42
N VAL A 73 -9.46 -3.87 -15.63
CA VAL A 73 -8.41 -3.55 -14.67
C VAL A 73 -7.63 -2.34 -15.20
N TYR A 74 -7.40 -1.38 -14.32
CA TYR A 74 -6.77 -0.10 -14.61
C TYR A 74 -5.53 0.05 -13.73
N GLU A 75 -4.39 0.35 -14.36
CA GLU A 75 -3.16 0.72 -13.65
C GLU A 75 -3.17 2.21 -13.31
N ILE A 76 -2.72 2.55 -12.09
CA ILE A 76 -2.50 3.92 -11.65
C ILE A 76 -1.04 4.26 -11.92
N THR A 77 -0.80 4.98 -13.00
CA THR A 77 0.55 5.29 -13.50
C THR A 77 1.19 6.52 -12.83
N LYS A 78 0.40 7.37 -12.18
CA LYS A 78 0.94 8.56 -11.49
C LYS A 78 1.58 8.16 -10.15
N ALA A 79 2.91 8.15 -10.12
CA ALA A 79 3.66 7.95 -8.89
C ALA A 79 3.50 9.15 -7.93
N ALA A 80 3.06 8.88 -6.71
CA ALA A 80 3.05 9.90 -5.68
C ALA A 80 4.47 10.16 -5.17
N LYS A 81 4.87 11.44 -5.15
CA LYS A 81 6.11 11.84 -4.48
C LYS A 81 5.90 11.77 -2.97
N VAL A 82 6.76 11.06 -2.26
CA VAL A 82 6.67 10.90 -0.80
C VAL A 82 7.95 11.37 -0.11
N ARG A 83 7.81 11.82 1.14
CA ARG A 83 8.92 12.09 2.07
C ARG A 83 8.75 11.25 3.33
N LEU A 84 9.86 10.90 3.96
CA LEU A 84 9.85 10.15 5.23
C LEU A 84 10.10 11.08 6.40
N LYS A 85 9.18 11.07 7.37
CA LYS A 85 9.41 11.66 8.68
C LYS A 85 9.91 10.58 9.63
N ASN A 86 11.13 10.72 10.14
CA ASN A 86 11.68 9.83 11.15
C ASN A 86 10.86 9.95 12.45
N LEU A 87 10.32 8.83 12.93
CA LEU A 87 9.57 8.72 14.18
C LEU A 87 10.41 8.14 15.34
N GLY A 88 11.66 7.78 15.07
CA GLY A 88 12.63 7.30 16.06
C GLY A 88 12.85 5.79 16.04
N CYS A 89 13.60 5.34 17.04
CA CYS A 89 13.93 3.94 17.28
C CYS A 89 13.09 3.39 18.44
N TRP A 90 12.44 2.24 18.21
CA TRP A 90 11.45 1.66 19.12
C TRP A 90 11.70 0.18 19.34
N LYS A 91 11.51 -0.29 20.57
CA LYS A 91 11.69 -1.70 20.92
C LYS A 91 10.66 -2.55 20.20
N ASP A 92 11.05 -3.76 19.86
CA ASP A 92 10.17 -4.79 19.35
C ASP A 92 10.38 -6.09 20.09
N THR A 93 9.41 -6.99 19.99
CA THR A 93 9.47 -8.31 20.63
C THR A 93 8.90 -9.36 19.69
N ILE A 94 8.91 -10.63 20.11
CA ILE A 94 8.25 -11.71 19.37
C ILE A 94 6.75 -11.42 19.12
N HIS A 95 6.09 -10.75 20.07
CA HIS A 95 4.76 -10.18 19.88
C HIS A 95 4.88 -8.83 19.18
N ARG A 96 5.01 -8.83 17.86
CA ARG A 96 5.38 -7.64 17.08
C ARG A 96 4.55 -6.40 17.40
N ALA A 97 5.22 -5.25 17.50
CA ALA A 97 4.56 -3.95 17.57
C ALA A 97 3.85 -3.60 16.25
N ILE A 98 4.44 -3.97 15.12
CA ILE A 98 3.87 -3.83 13.78
C ILE A 98 4.07 -5.16 13.05
N PRO A 99 3.03 -5.74 12.43
CA PRO A 99 3.17 -7.01 11.72
C PRO A 99 4.08 -6.91 10.50
N THR A 100 4.63 -8.06 10.10
CA THR A 100 5.53 -8.19 8.95
C THR A 100 4.83 -7.88 7.63
N MET A 101 5.57 -7.30 6.69
CA MET A 101 5.23 -7.24 5.27
C MET A 101 6.04 -8.24 4.43
N GLU A 102 7.08 -8.86 5.00
CA GLU A 102 7.91 -9.83 4.30
C GLU A 102 7.08 -10.98 3.72
N LYS A 103 7.37 -11.34 2.46
CA LYS A 103 6.65 -12.36 1.66
C LYS A 103 5.19 -12.03 1.34
N LEU A 104 4.67 -10.89 1.79
CA LEU A 104 3.31 -10.44 1.47
C LEU A 104 3.26 -9.51 0.25
N HIS A 105 4.42 -9.03 -0.23
CA HIS A 105 4.48 -8.17 -1.39
C HIS A 105 5.74 -8.49 -2.22
N LYS A 106 5.56 -8.69 -3.54
CA LYS A 106 6.62 -9.08 -4.48
C LYS A 106 7.85 -8.15 -4.50
N VAL A 107 7.66 -6.86 -4.18
CA VAL A 107 8.77 -5.89 -4.11
C VAL A 107 9.75 -6.17 -2.96
N LEU A 108 9.32 -6.90 -1.92
CA LEU A 108 10.15 -7.31 -0.79
C LEU A 108 10.85 -8.64 -1.10
N ASP A 109 11.67 -8.60 -2.14
CA ASP A 109 12.45 -9.71 -2.67
C ASP A 109 13.67 -10.09 -1.82
N GLY A 110 14.17 -11.31 -1.99
CA GLY A 110 15.41 -11.77 -1.37
C GLY A 110 15.45 -11.72 0.17
N LYS A 111 16.66 -11.81 0.72
CA LYS A 111 16.92 -11.77 2.16
C LYS A 111 16.89 -10.32 2.65
N TYR A 112 16.08 -10.02 3.66
CA TYR A 112 15.89 -8.64 4.13
C TYR A 112 17.19 -7.94 4.57
N TRP A 113 18.16 -8.69 5.11
CA TRP A 113 19.40 -8.14 5.66
C TRP A 113 20.43 -7.74 4.60
N THR A 114 20.29 -8.22 3.36
CA THR A 114 21.14 -7.83 2.22
C THR A 114 20.37 -7.09 1.14
N ARG A 115 19.06 -6.85 1.33
CA ARG A 115 18.18 -6.23 0.34
C ARG A 115 18.67 -4.81 -0.01
N LYS A 116 18.99 -4.60 -1.29
CA LYS A 116 19.23 -3.26 -1.85
C LYS A 116 17.95 -2.44 -1.80
N GLU A 117 18.05 -1.14 -1.55
CA GLU A 117 16.89 -0.24 -1.48
C GLU A 117 15.82 -0.66 -0.46
N ALA A 118 16.21 -1.32 0.65
CA ALA A 118 15.27 -1.86 1.64
C ALA A 118 14.25 -0.83 2.16
N ILE A 119 14.67 0.42 2.36
CA ILE A 119 13.77 1.51 2.78
C ILE A 119 12.78 1.82 1.68
N ALA A 120 13.24 2.09 0.45
CA ALA A 120 12.38 2.43 -0.67
C ALA A 120 11.39 1.30 -1.01
N LYS A 121 11.86 0.04 -0.99
CA LYS A 121 11.01 -1.13 -1.21
C LYS A 121 9.96 -1.31 -0.10
N CYS A 122 10.33 -1.07 1.16
CA CYS A 122 9.38 -1.10 2.27
C CYS A 122 8.35 0.04 2.19
N VAL A 123 8.77 1.24 1.79
CA VAL A 123 7.87 2.35 1.48
C VAL A 123 6.92 1.95 0.38
N GLN A 124 7.42 1.40 -0.74
CA GLN A 124 6.58 0.98 -1.86
C GLN A 124 5.55 -0.06 -1.44
N ALA A 125 5.94 -1.07 -0.68
CA ALA A 125 5.05 -2.12 -0.22
C ALA A 125 3.97 -1.63 0.77
N ALA A 126 4.35 -0.76 1.69
CA ALA A 126 3.40 -0.16 2.62
C ALA A 126 2.46 0.82 1.91
N TYR A 127 3.01 1.60 0.98
CA TYR A 127 2.28 2.61 0.23
C TYR A 127 1.23 1.98 -0.67
N SER A 128 1.56 0.89 -1.39
CA SER A 128 0.57 0.15 -2.21
C SER A 128 -0.59 -0.42 -1.42
N CYS A 129 -0.42 -0.61 -0.10
CA CYS A 129 -1.48 -1.04 0.82
C CYS A 129 -2.22 0.11 1.51
N GLY A 130 -1.91 1.38 1.19
CA GLY A 130 -2.49 2.53 1.88
C GLY A 130 -1.98 2.74 3.31
N TYR A 131 -0.87 2.09 3.69
CA TYR A 131 -0.25 2.26 4.98
C TYR A 131 0.69 3.47 4.97
N ASN A 132 0.68 4.25 6.05
CA ASN A 132 1.44 5.49 6.15
C ASN A 132 2.55 5.46 7.22
N VAL A 133 2.76 4.33 7.88
CA VAL A 133 3.85 4.12 8.82
C VAL A 133 4.53 2.80 8.49
N ILE A 134 5.85 2.85 8.41
CA ILE A 134 6.71 1.69 8.18
C ILE A 134 7.71 1.55 9.31
N ALA A 135 8.14 0.32 9.55
CA ALA A 135 9.28 -0.02 10.39
C ALA A 135 10.27 -0.88 9.61
N LEU A 136 11.55 -0.57 9.78
CA LEU A 136 12.64 -1.44 9.37
C LEU A 136 13.34 -2.01 10.60
N GLN A 137 13.55 -3.32 10.61
CA GLN A 137 14.27 -4.03 11.68
C GLN A 137 15.50 -4.74 11.14
N ASN A 138 16.55 -4.79 11.97
CA ASN A 138 17.75 -5.60 11.81
C ASN A 138 18.32 -5.68 10.38
N GLY A 139 18.46 -4.54 9.70
CA GLY A 139 19.11 -4.48 8.38
C GLY A 139 18.15 -4.44 7.19
N GLY A 140 16.83 -4.47 7.41
CA GLY A 140 15.86 -4.18 6.34
C GLY A 140 14.55 -4.93 6.39
N TRP A 141 14.29 -5.72 7.45
CA TRP A 141 13.02 -6.42 7.63
C TRP A 141 11.88 -5.42 7.70
N CYS A 142 10.93 -5.52 6.79
CA CYS A 142 9.86 -4.55 6.60
C CYS A 142 8.60 -4.93 7.38
N ALA A 143 8.05 -3.95 8.10
CA ALA A 143 6.76 -4.04 8.77
C ALA A 143 5.92 -2.79 8.51
N ALA A 144 4.63 -2.99 8.29
CA ALA A 144 3.65 -1.94 8.08
C ALA A 144 2.25 -2.50 8.34
N SER A 145 1.32 -1.63 8.72
CA SER A 145 -0.10 -1.96 8.83
C SER A 145 -0.95 -0.70 8.88
N LYS A 146 -2.27 -0.88 8.74
CA LYS A 146 -3.24 0.21 8.93
C LYS A 146 -3.17 0.84 10.32
N THR A 147 -2.80 0.06 11.34
CA THR A 147 -2.71 0.49 12.75
C THR A 147 -1.29 0.82 13.21
N ALA A 148 -0.29 0.74 12.32
CA ALA A 148 1.11 0.93 12.69
C ALA A 148 1.38 2.27 13.39
N GLY A 149 0.68 3.34 13.01
CA GLY A 149 0.77 4.65 13.67
C GLY A 149 0.30 4.67 15.13
N LEU A 150 -0.48 3.67 15.56
CA LEU A 150 -0.96 3.51 16.93
C LEU A 150 -0.08 2.54 17.72
N THR A 151 0.47 1.51 17.07
CA THR A 151 1.09 0.38 17.76
C THR A 151 2.62 0.43 17.81
N TYR A 152 3.28 1.25 16.98
CA TYR A 152 4.76 1.26 16.90
C TYR A 152 5.48 1.57 18.21
N LYS A 153 4.81 2.26 19.14
CA LYS A 153 5.36 2.63 20.45
C LYS A 153 5.13 1.60 21.55
N LYS A 154 4.46 0.47 21.25
CA LYS A 154 3.97 -0.51 22.22
C LYS A 154 4.99 -0.91 23.29
N TYR A 155 6.26 -1.06 22.93
CA TYR A 155 7.33 -1.52 23.83
C TYR A 155 8.28 -0.40 24.28
N GLY A 156 7.96 0.85 23.97
CA GLY A 156 8.77 2.00 24.34
C GLY A 156 9.97 2.26 23.42
N LYS A 157 10.63 3.39 23.67
CA LYS A 157 11.76 3.89 22.88
C LYS A 157 13.04 3.10 23.19
N CYS A 158 13.94 3.00 22.22
CA CYS A 158 15.30 2.48 22.42
C CYS A 158 16.31 3.24 21.56
N ASN A 159 17.59 2.89 21.72
CA ASN A 159 18.75 3.49 21.04
C ASN A 159 19.59 2.45 20.27
N THR A 160 19.09 1.23 20.11
CA THR A 160 19.81 0.10 19.48
C THR A 160 19.62 0.00 17.97
N CYS A 161 18.93 0.96 17.33
CA CYS A 161 18.87 1.05 15.88
C CYS A 161 20.24 1.46 15.33
N LYS A 162 20.68 0.78 14.26
CA LYS A 162 21.96 1.08 13.62
C LYS A 162 21.86 2.33 12.75
N ALA A 163 23.01 2.95 12.50
CA ALA A 163 23.16 3.95 11.45
C ALA A 163 22.68 3.40 10.09
N GLY A 164 22.15 4.27 9.24
CA GLY A 164 21.56 3.88 7.95
C GLY A 164 20.07 3.58 8.00
N GLY A 165 19.44 3.64 9.17
CA GLY A 165 17.99 3.76 9.26
C GLY A 165 17.20 2.48 9.00
N LYS A 166 17.85 1.32 9.09
CA LYS A 166 17.26 -0.02 8.86
C LYS A 166 16.98 -0.80 10.14
N GLY A 167 16.92 -0.10 11.27
CA GLY A 167 16.72 -0.68 12.60
C GLY A 167 17.94 -1.41 13.15
N GLY A 168 17.70 -2.21 14.17
CA GLY A 168 18.67 -3.09 14.81
C GLY A 168 18.00 -4.40 15.28
N PRO A 169 18.75 -5.31 15.92
CA PRO A 169 18.16 -6.50 16.53
C PRO A 169 17.07 -6.08 17.52
N TRP A 170 15.83 -6.55 17.29
CA TRP A 170 14.65 -6.21 18.09
C TRP A 170 14.41 -4.70 18.27
N ALA A 171 14.86 -3.90 17.29
CA ALA A 171 14.74 -2.45 17.30
C ALA A 171 14.24 -1.96 15.94
N ASN A 172 13.06 -1.36 15.95
CA ASN A 172 12.40 -0.83 14.78
C ASN A 172 12.80 0.63 14.56
N GLN A 173 13.45 0.91 13.43
CA GLN A 173 13.53 2.28 12.95
C GLN A 173 12.21 2.61 12.24
N VAL A 174 11.45 3.56 12.77
CA VAL A 174 10.08 3.84 12.32
C VAL A 174 10.02 5.14 11.54
N TYR A 175 9.29 5.14 10.42
CA TYR A 175 9.05 6.32 9.59
C TYR A 175 7.58 6.50 9.29
N LYS A 176 7.13 7.76 9.25
CA LYS A 176 5.84 8.14 8.66
C LYS A 176 6.05 8.55 7.22
N ILE A 177 5.30 7.92 6.30
CA ILE A 177 5.22 8.30 4.90
C ILE A 177 4.30 9.52 4.79
N VAL A 178 4.78 10.58 4.14
CA VAL A 178 4.01 11.79 3.88
C VAL A 178 3.99 12.05 2.38
N VAL A 179 2.79 12.05 1.80
CA VAL A 179 2.57 12.40 0.39
C VAL A 179 2.82 13.90 0.19
N VAL A 180 3.66 14.23 -0.79
CA VAL A 180 3.92 15.59 -1.22
C VAL A 180 2.85 15.96 -2.23
N LYS A 181 1.97 16.90 -1.85
CA LYS A 181 1.03 17.51 -2.79
C LYS A 181 1.80 18.55 -3.60
N GLU A 182 1.89 18.37 -4.91
CA GLU A 182 2.37 19.43 -5.80
C GLU A 182 1.38 20.58 -5.76
N LYS A 183 1.87 21.80 -5.50
CA LYS A 183 1.07 23.00 -5.73
C LYS A 183 0.92 23.13 -7.24
N ILE A 184 -0.30 23.01 -7.74
CA ILE A 184 -0.61 23.47 -9.08
C ILE A 184 -0.58 24.99 -8.99
N ASN A 185 0.51 25.62 -9.47
CA ASN A 185 0.50 27.05 -9.70
C ASN A 185 -0.57 27.31 -10.77
N LYS A 186 -1.60 28.08 -10.39
CA LYS A 186 -2.53 28.66 -11.35
C LYS A 186 -1.83 29.75 -12.14
#